data_AF-A0A7X7AQZ2-F1
#
_entry.id   AF-A0A7X7AQZ2-F1
#
_cell.length_a   1.000
_cell.length_b   1.000
_cell.length_c   1.000
_cell.angle_alpha   90.00
_cell.angle_beta   90.00
_cell.angle_gamma   90.00
#
_symmetry.space_group_name_H-M   'P 1'
#
loop_
_entity.id
_entity.type
_entity.pdbx_description
1 polymer ?
#
loop_
_entity_poly.entity_id
_entity_poly.type
_entity_poly.pdbx_seq_one_letter_code
_entity_poly.pdbx_strand_id
1 'polypeptide(L)'
;MGYFSIAIVGVMTVFAVIGIIDRLFLKDKLGLGPEFMKGMEMIGPLCVAIVGIIALVPEIAWLIEHTLTPVYKLLGLDPSMAVTSILAIDMGGYQLAQSVALNETIANWAGIVYGSMMGATIVFSIPVGLAAIRKKDIAAFSKGILYGIAAIPFGTFVGGLVMGIPVGTVLKNLIIPVLFSTIIILCLAKWPKKTIGVFKAFSIFVNALAMLGLALAM
;
A
#
# COMPACT_ATOMS: atom_id res chain seq x y z
N MET A 1 -20.96 6.85 8.86
CA MET A 1 -20.00 6.27 7.91
C MET A 1 -20.66 5.58 6.72
N GLY A 2 -21.70 4.74 6.88
CA GLY A 2 -22.32 4.02 5.75
C GLY A 2 -22.82 4.88 4.58
N TYR A 3 -23.51 5.99 4.85
CA TYR A 3 -24.03 6.87 3.79
C TYR A 3 -22.94 7.58 2.96
N PHE A 4 -21.77 7.81 3.54
CA PHE A 4 -20.67 8.49 2.85
C PHE A 4 -20.08 7.60 1.74
N SER A 5 -19.78 6.34 2.05
CA SER A 5 -19.28 5.38 1.07
C SER A 5 -20.30 5.17 -0.06
N ILE A 6 -21.58 5.05 0.26
CA ILE A 6 -22.67 4.92 -0.72
C ILE A 6 -22.72 6.16 -1.63
N ALA A 7 -22.58 7.36 -1.08
CA ALA A 7 -22.59 8.59 -1.87
C ALA A 7 -21.42 8.64 -2.87
N ILE A 8 -20.20 8.28 -2.44
CA ILE A 8 -19.02 8.24 -3.32
C ILE A 8 -19.22 7.22 -4.44
N VAL A 9 -19.60 5.98 -4.09
CA VAL A 9 -19.84 4.92 -5.07
C VAL A 9 -20.97 5.31 -6.03
N GLY A 10 -22.01 5.96 -5.54
CA GLY A 10 -23.11 6.48 -6.34
C GLY A 10 -22.63 7.50 -7.39
N VAL A 11 -21.81 8.47 -6.99
CA VAL A 11 -21.23 9.45 -7.90
C VAL A 11 -20.33 8.76 -8.95
N MET A 12 -19.45 7.84 -8.55
CA MET A 12 -18.62 7.06 -9.48
C MET A 12 -19.46 6.28 -10.49
N THR A 13 -20.54 5.65 -10.02
CA THR A 13 -21.46 4.88 -10.87
C THR A 13 -22.17 5.78 -11.88
N VAL A 14 -22.61 6.97 -11.47
CA VAL A 14 -23.23 7.95 -12.38
C VAL A 14 -22.26 8.33 -13.50
N PHE A 15 -21.01 8.65 -13.19
CA PHE A 15 -20.01 8.97 -14.22
C PHE A 15 -19.68 7.78 -15.13
N ALA A 16 -19.63 6.56 -14.59
CA ALA A 16 -19.43 5.36 -15.40
C ALA A 16 -20.59 5.14 -16.38
N VAL A 17 -21.84 5.27 -15.92
CA VAL A 17 -23.03 5.17 -16.77
C VAL A 17 -23.04 6.25 -17.85
N ILE A 18 -22.72 7.50 -17.49
CA ILE A 18 -22.61 8.59 -18.47
C ILE A 18 -21.50 8.30 -19.50
N GLY A 19 -20.34 7.78 -19.07
CA GLY A 19 -19.26 7.38 -19.97
C GLY A 19 -19.69 6.29 -20.95
N ILE A 20 -20.42 5.28 -20.49
CA ILE A 20 -21.00 4.23 -21.35
C ILE A 20 -21.98 4.85 -22.36
N ILE A 21 -22.87 5.74 -21.92
CA ILE A 21 -23.84 6.42 -22.79
C ILE A 21 -23.12 7.30 -23.83
N ASP A 22 -22.11 8.06 -23.41
CA ASP A 22 -21.32 8.93 -24.28
C ASP A 22 -20.64 8.14 -25.39
N ARG A 23 -20.06 6.99 -25.03
CA ARG A 23 -19.41 6.07 -25.98
C ARG A 23 -20.41 5.46 -26.97
N LEU A 24 -21.53 4.93 -26.47
CA LEU A 24 -22.49 4.17 -27.28
C LEU A 24 -23.39 5.05 -28.15
N PHE A 25 -23.87 6.17 -27.62
CA PHE A 25 -24.92 6.97 -28.26
C PHE A 25 -24.45 8.34 -28.75
N LEU A 26 -23.47 8.94 -28.08
CA LEU A 26 -23.04 10.32 -28.37
C LEU A 26 -21.76 10.40 -29.20
N LYS A 27 -21.13 9.26 -29.51
CA LYS A 27 -19.85 9.16 -30.24
C LYS A 27 -18.72 9.97 -29.56
N ASP A 28 -18.60 9.83 -28.23
CA ASP A 28 -17.56 10.43 -27.39
C ASP A 28 -17.54 11.97 -27.37
N LYS A 29 -18.69 12.62 -27.57
CA LYS A 29 -18.80 14.09 -27.56
C LYS A 29 -18.54 14.71 -26.19
N LEU A 30 -18.84 14.01 -25.11
CA LEU A 30 -18.58 14.47 -23.74
C LEU A 30 -17.15 14.15 -23.30
N GLY A 31 -16.41 13.34 -24.07
CA GLY A 31 -15.05 12.88 -23.74
C GLY A 31 -14.99 11.91 -22.56
N LEU A 32 -16.13 11.45 -22.05
CA LEU A 32 -16.23 10.54 -20.91
C LEU A 32 -16.15 9.07 -21.35
N GLY A 33 -16.62 8.76 -22.56
CA GLY A 33 -16.51 7.41 -23.14
C GLY A 33 -15.08 6.88 -23.22
N PRO A 34 -14.11 7.65 -23.75
CA PRO A 34 -12.71 7.21 -23.82
C PRO A 34 -12.07 7.02 -22.44
N GLU A 35 -12.39 7.86 -21.45
CA GLU A 35 -11.88 7.71 -20.09
C GLU A 35 -12.47 6.48 -19.38
N PHE A 36 -13.75 6.18 -19.60
CA PHE A 36 -14.36 4.94 -19.14
C PHE A 36 -13.63 3.71 -19.72
N MET A 37 -13.38 3.70 -21.04
CA MET A 37 -12.66 2.61 -21.69
C MET A 37 -11.23 2.44 -21.18
N LYS A 38 -10.50 3.54 -20.95
CA LYS A 38 -9.17 3.49 -20.33
C LYS A 38 -9.21 2.83 -18.95
N GLY A 39 -10.23 3.15 -18.14
CA GLY A 39 -10.43 2.50 -16.84
C GLY A 39 -10.63 0.98 -16.97
N MET A 40 -11.42 0.55 -17.94
CA MET A 40 -11.64 -0.88 -18.22
C MET A 40 -10.38 -1.59 -18.72
N GLU A 41 -9.59 -0.94 -19.58
CA GLU A 41 -8.31 -1.48 -20.08
C GLU A 41 -7.27 -1.68 -18.96
N MET A 42 -7.36 -0.89 -17.88
CA MET A 42 -6.48 -1.04 -16.71
C MET A 42 -6.79 -2.28 -15.86
N ILE A 43 -7.94 -2.94 -16.04
CA ILE A 43 -8.29 -4.13 -15.24
C ILE A 43 -7.23 -5.24 -15.42
N GLY A 44 -6.78 -5.51 -16.64
CA GLY A 44 -5.78 -6.54 -16.91
C GLY A 44 -4.46 -6.32 -16.13
N PRO A 45 -3.78 -5.18 -16.31
CA PRO A 45 -2.58 -4.83 -15.55
C PRO A 45 -2.79 -4.86 -14.02
N LEU A 46 -3.95 -4.39 -13.54
CA LEU A 46 -4.29 -4.42 -12.12
C LEU A 46 -4.44 -5.85 -11.59
N CYS A 47 -5.12 -6.73 -12.33
CA CYS A 47 -5.26 -8.13 -11.95
C CYS A 47 -3.89 -8.81 -11.82
N VAL A 48 -2.97 -8.57 -12.75
CA VAL A 48 -1.60 -9.13 -12.69
C VAL A 48 -0.88 -8.70 -11.41
N ALA A 49 -0.97 -7.41 -11.06
CA ALA A 49 -0.33 -6.87 -9.87
C ALA A 49 -0.96 -7.37 -8.57
N ILE A 50 -2.29 -7.36 -8.48
CA ILE A 50 -3.03 -7.64 -7.25
C ILE A 50 -3.11 -9.15 -6.97
N VAL A 51 -3.58 -9.95 -7.94
CA VAL A 51 -3.75 -11.40 -7.75
C VAL A 51 -2.41 -12.05 -7.45
N GLY A 52 -1.35 -11.61 -8.14
CA GLY A 52 -0.02 -12.14 -7.94
C GLY A 52 0.53 -11.93 -6.53
N ILE A 53 0.37 -10.74 -5.96
CA ILE A 53 0.80 -10.51 -4.58
C ILE A 53 -0.10 -11.23 -3.58
N ILE A 54 -1.42 -11.23 -3.79
CA ILE A 54 -2.37 -11.94 -2.91
C ILE A 54 -2.06 -13.44 -2.85
N ALA A 55 -1.69 -14.05 -3.97
CA ALA A 55 -1.30 -15.45 -4.02
C ALA A 55 -0.07 -15.77 -3.14
N LEU A 56 0.83 -14.81 -2.94
CA LEU A 56 2.03 -14.94 -2.11
C LEU A 56 1.81 -14.53 -0.65
N VAL A 57 0.62 -14.03 -0.29
CA VAL A 57 0.33 -13.58 1.08
C VAL A 57 0.58 -14.69 2.12
N PRO A 58 0.19 -15.96 1.92
CA PRO A 58 0.45 -17.02 2.89
C PRO A 58 1.95 -17.23 3.17
N GLU A 59 2.78 -17.20 2.14
CA GLU A 59 4.23 -17.38 2.22
C GLU A 59 4.90 -16.16 2.86
N ILE A 60 4.46 -14.95 2.49
CA ILE A 60 4.92 -13.70 3.09
C ILE A 60 4.56 -13.68 4.57
N ALA A 61 3.33 -14.07 4.92
CA ALA A 61 2.86 -14.17 6.29
C ALA A 61 3.72 -15.13 7.11
N TRP A 62 3.94 -16.34 6.59
CA TRP A 62 4.78 -17.35 7.23
C TRP A 62 6.20 -16.83 7.46
N LEU A 63 6.80 -16.17 6.46
CA LEU A 63 8.13 -15.58 6.58
C LEU A 63 8.19 -14.51 7.67
N ILE A 64 7.20 -13.60 7.72
CA ILE A 64 7.14 -12.53 8.72
C ILE A 64 6.99 -13.10 10.12
N GLU A 65 6.11 -14.09 10.31
CA GLU A 65 5.87 -14.76 11.59
C GLU A 65 7.13 -15.46 12.13
N HIS A 66 7.95 -16.04 11.27
CA HIS A 66 9.14 -16.77 11.69
C HIS A 66 10.40 -15.91 11.78
N THR A 67 10.41 -14.71 11.19
CA THR A 67 11.60 -13.84 11.14
C THR A 67 11.41 -12.51 11.86
N LEU A 68 10.50 -11.66 11.40
CA LEU A 68 10.33 -10.30 11.92
C LEU A 68 9.55 -10.30 13.25
N THR A 69 8.55 -11.16 13.40
CA THR A 69 7.74 -11.23 14.62
C THR A 69 8.58 -11.51 15.87
N PRO A 70 9.49 -12.50 15.91
CA PRO A 70 10.39 -12.72 17.04
C PRO A 70 11.28 -11.51 17.33
N VAL A 71 11.81 -10.85 16.28
CA VAL A 71 12.65 -9.65 16.43
C VAL A 71 11.87 -8.51 17.08
N TYR A 72 10.63 -8.26 16.65
CA TYR A 72 9.77 -7.25 17.26
C TYR A 72 9.47 -7.57 18.72
N LYS A 73 9.14 -8.83 19.04
CA LYS A 73 8.91 -9.27 20.44
C LYS A 73 10.17 -9.04 21.31
N LEU A 74 11.35 -9.36 20.80
CA LEU A 74 12.63 -9.14 21.52
C LEU A 74 12.91 -7.66 21.79
N LEU A 75 12.57 -6.78 20.83
CA LEU A 75 12.66 -5.33 21.00
C LEU A 75 11.52 -4.75 21.88
N GLY A 76 10.61 -5.59 22.36
CA GLY A 76 9.43 -5.21 23.11
C GLY A 76 8.38 -4.46 22.29
N LEU A 77 8.44 -4.56 20.96
CA LEU A 77 7.50 -3.97 20.01
C LEU A 77 6.38 -4.97 19.69
N ASP A 78 5.23 -4.46 19.26
CA ASP A 78 4.13 -5.30 18.83
C ASP A 78 4.38 -5.84 17.41
N PRO A 79 4.37 -7.16 17.20
CA PRO A 79 4.60 -7.77 15.88
C PRO A 79 3.59 -7.38 14.81
N SER A 80 2.40 -6.92 15.18
CA SER A 80 1.41 -6.41 14.23
C SER A 80 1.97 -5.30 13.35
N MET A 81 2.87 -4.47 13.89
CA MET A 81 3.57 -3.42 13.14
C MET A 81 4.52 -3.99 12.07
N ALA A 82 5.11 -5.17 12.31
CA ALA A 82 5.97 -5.83 11.32
C ALA A 82 5.14 -6.33 10.14
N VAL A 83 4.04 -7.02 10.45
CA VAL A 83 3.09 -7.54 9.46
C VAL A 83 2.57 -6.42 8.56
N THR A 84 2.06 -5.35 9.15
CA THR A 84 1.35 -4.30 8.41
C THR A 84 2.30 -3.28 7.77
N SER A 85 3.61 -3.41 8.03
CA SER A 85 4.64 -2.72 7.24
C SER A 85 4.78 -3.29 5.82
N ILE A 86 4.34 -4.52 5.60
CA ILE A 86 4.44 -5.22 4.32
C ILE A 86 3.05 -5.46 3.74
N LEU A 87 2.15 -6.06 4.52
CA LEU A 87 0.82 -6.46 4.04
C LEU A 87 -0.22 -5.35 4.25
N ALA A 88 -0.97 -5.06 3.19
CA ALA A 88 -2.06 -4.10 3.22
C ALA A 88 -3.28 -4.64 4.00
N ILE A 89 -4.11 -3.72 4.48
CA ILE A 89 -5.33 -4.02 5.24
C ILE A 89 -6.28 -4.98 4.47
N ASP A 90 -6.37 -4.81 3.16
CA ASP A 90 -7.25 -5.52 2.22
C ASP A 90 -6.61 -6.77 1.60
N MET A 91 -5.34 -7.02 1.90
CA MET A 91 -4.58 -8.20 1.45
C MET A 91 -4.30 -9.18 2.60
N GLY A 92 -5.18 -9.25 3.60
CA GLY A 92 -5.03 -10.12 4.77
C GLY A 92 -4.14 -9.56 5.89
N GLY A 93 -3.56 -8.37 5.69
CA GLY A 93 -2.67 -7.73 6.66
C GLY A 93 -3.34 -7.44 7.99
N TYR A 94 -4.62 -7.04 7.98
CA TYR A 94 -5.37 -6.82 9.23
C TYR A 94 -5.56 -8.10 10.03
N GLN A 95 -5.97 -9.19 9.37
CA GLN A 95 -6.24 -10.47 10.01
C GLN A 95 -4.96 -11.06 10.59
N LEU A 96 -3.85 -10.98 9.85
CA LEU A 96 -2.55 -11.42 10.33
C LEU A 96 -2.02 -10.52 11.46
N ALA A 97 -2.27 -9.21 11.41
CA ALA A 97 -1.91 -8.30 12.50
C ALA A 97 -2.60 -8.72 13.81
N GLN A 98 -3.87 -9.10 13.74
CA GLN A 98 -4.63 -9.59 14.90
C GLN A 98 -4.10 -10.92 15.46
N SER A 99 -3.63 -11.83 14.60
CA SER A 99 -3.15 -13.15 15.07
C SER A 99 -1.77 -13.11 15.74
N VAL A 100 -0.92 -12.14 15.39
CA VAL A 100 0.45 -12.05 15.93
C VAL A 100 0.62 -11.02 17.04
N ALA A 101 -0.37 -10.14 17.23
CA ALA A 101 -0.27 -9.01 18.15
C ALA A 101 -0.14 -9.44 19.61
N LEU A 102 0.53 -8.59 20.39
CA LEU A 102 0.57 -8.70 21.84
C LEU A 102 -0.55 -7.87 22.50
N ASN A 103 -1.05 -6.85 21.79
CA ASN A 103 -2.11 -5.98 22.24
C ASN A 103 -3.11 -5.72 21.11
N GLU A 104 -4.38 -6.04 21.35
CA GLU A 104 -5.47 -5.89 20.36
C GLU A 104 -5.65 -4.44 19.87
N THR A 105 -5.43 -3.45 20.73
CA THR A 105 -5.52 -2.04 20.34
C THR A 105 -4.39 -1.67 19.38
N ILE A 106 -3.19 -2.20 19.59
CA ILE A 106 -2.06 -2.01 18.68
C ILE A 106 -2.31 -2.77 17.38
N ALA A 107 -2.88 -3.98 17.43
CA ALA A 107 -3.29 -4.74 16.24
C ALA A 107 -4.28 -3.95 15.37
N ASN A 108 -5.30 -3.35 15.99
CA ASN A 108 -6.28 -2.52 15.30
C ASN A 108 -5.63 -1.30 14.64
N TRP A 109 -4.79 -0.58 15.37
CA TRP A 109 -4.10 0.60 14.83
C TRP A 109 -3.08 0.25 13.74
N ALA A 110 -2.27 -0.79 13.96
CA ALA A 110 -1.31 -1.29 13.00
C ALA A 110 -2.01 -1.80 11.72
N GLY A 111 -3.08 -2.58 11.86
CA GLY A 111 -3.82 -3.13 10.73
C GLY A 111 -4.60 -2.08 9.95
N ILE A 112 -5.33 -1.20 10.65
CA ILE A 112 -6.21 -0.21 10.01
C ILE A 112 -5.42 0.99 9.51
N VAL A 113 -4.58 1.59 10.35
CA VAL A 113 -3.89 2.85 10.01
C VAL A 113 -2.58 2.54 9.29
N TYR A 114 -1.68 1.79 9.93
CA TYR A 114 -0.35 1.56 9.35
C TYR A 114 -0.42 0.66 8.10
N GLY A 115 -1.25 -0.38 8.11
CA GLY A 115 -1.48 -1.27 6.97
C GLY A 115 -2.10 -0.58 5.76
N SER A 116 -3.02 0.37 5.98
CA SER A 116 -3.60 1.18 4.89
C SER A 116 -2.64 2.23 4.33
N MET A 117 -1.53 2.52 5.02
CA MET A 117 -0.52 3.46 4.55
C MET A 117 0.71 2.72 4.01
N MET A 118 1.44 2.02 4.87
CA MET A 118 2.68 1.34 4.53
C MET A 118 2.42 0.08 3.72
N GLY A 119 1.63 -0.86 4.25
CA GLY A 119 1.26 -2.08 3.55
C GLY A 119 0.70 -1.79 2.16
N ALA A 120 -0.35 -0.96 2.09
CA ALA A 120 -0.94 -0.54 0.81
C ALA A 120 0.10 0.10 -0.14
N THR A 121 1.06 0.87 0.35
CA THR A 121 2.12 1.41 -0.52
C THR A 121 2.99 0.29 -1.11
N ILE A 122 3.43 -0.65 -0.28
CA ILE A 122 4.37 -1.71 -0.66
C ILE A 122 3.73 -2.72 -1.61
N VAL A 123 2.56 -3.28 -1.25
CA VAL A 123 1.95 -4.37 -2.01
C VAL A 123 0.92 -3.92 -3.04
N PHE A 124 0.48 -2.66 -3.01
CA PHE A 124 -0.49 -2.14 -3.98
C PHE A 124 0.06 -0.96 -4.79
N SER A 125 0.35 0.19 -4.18
CA SER A 125 0.69 1.42 -4.92
C SER A 125 1.94 1.27 -5.79
N ILE A 126 2.96 0.56 -5.31
CA ILE A 126 4.19 0.32 -6.07
C ILE A 126 3.93 -0.59 -7.29
N PRO A 127 3.41 -1.83 -7.14
CA PRO A 127 3.13 -2.70 -8.28
C PRO A 127 2.16 -2.09 -9.29
N VAL A 128 1.02 -1.60 -8.81
CA VAL A 128 -0.02 -1.01 -9.66
C VAL A 128 0.48 0.25 -10.36
N GLY A 129 1.14 1.14 -9.62
CA GLY A 129 1.69 2.37 -10.18
C GLY A 129 2.73 2.09 -11.27
N LEU A 130 3.61 1.12 -11.07
CA LEU A 130 4.58 0.73 -12.09
C LEU A 130 3.96 0.10 -13.33
N ALA A 131 2.91 -0.72 -13.16
CA ALA A 131 2.19 -1.30 -14.28
C ALA A 131 1.49 -0.23 -15.14
N ALA A 132 1.06 0.88 -14.52
CA ALA A 132 0.34 1.96 -15.18
C ALA A 132 1.24 3.11 -15.71
N ILE A 133 2.41 3.34 -15.11
CA ILE A 133 3.23 4.53 -15.39
C ILE A 133 4.03 4.41 -16.70
N ARG A 134 4.25 5.53 -17.38
CA ARG A 134 5.16 5.59 -18.53
C ARG A 134 6.61 5.50 -18.08
N LYS A 135 7.47 4.85 -18.87
CA LYS A 135 8.90 4.64 -18.56
C LYS A 135 9.67 5.91 -18.16
N LYS A 136 9.36 7.05 -18.80
CA LYS A 136 10.01 8.35 -18.51
C LYS A 136 9.64 8.93 -17.15
N ASP A 137 8.47 8.57 -16.62
CA ASP A 137 7.91 9.13 -15.39
C ASP A 137 8.26 8.28 -14.14
N ILE A 138 8.89 7.12 -14.34
CA ILE A 138 9.29 6.20 -13.24
C ILE A 138 10.15 6.92 -12.18
N ALA A 139 11.08 7.79 -12.58
CA ALA A 139 11.93 8.48 -11.61
C ALA A 139 11.13 9.47 -10.72
N ALA A 140 10.17 10.19 -11.30
CA ALA A 140 9.29 11.09 -10.57
C ALA A 140 8.34 10.29 -9.67
N PHE A 141 7.78 9.19 -10.17
CA PHE A 141 6.95 8.26 -9.41
C PHE A 141 7.70 7.69 -8.20
N SER A 142 8.90 7.15 -8.39
CA SER A 142 9.76 6.63 -7.31
C SER A 142 10.03 7.68 -6.24
N LYS A 143 10.32 8.92 -6.66
CA LYS A 143 10.54 10.03 -5.73
C LYS A 143 9.27 10.36 -4.93
N GLY A 144 8.11 10.37 -5.58
CA GLY A 144 6.81 10.57 -4.92
C GLY A 144 6.52 9.50 -3.87
N ILE A 145 6.73 8.22 -4.20
CA ILE A 145 6.53 7.12 -3.25
C ILE A 145 7.47 7.25 -2.04
N LEU A 146 8.76 7.56 -2.27
CA LEU A 146 9.70 7.74 -1.17
C LEU A 146 9.32 8.90 -0.23
N TYR A 147 8.79 10.00 -0.77
CA TYR A 147 8.24 11.08 0.04
C TYR A 147 7.00 10.66 0.82
N GLY A 148 6.12 9.88 0.19
CA GLY A 148 4.97 9.26 0.85
C GLY A 148 5.40 8.41 2.03
N ILE A 149 6.30 7.45 1.81
CA ILE A 149 6.83 6.55 2.86
C ILE A 149 7.47 7.33 4.01
N ALA A 150 8.25 8.37 3.69
CA ALA A 150 8.85 9.22 4.71
C ALA A 150 7.81 9.91 5.60
N ALA A 151 6.64 10.27 5.07
CA ALA A 151 5.56 10.90 5.82
C ALA A 151 4.68 9.90 6.60
N ILE A 152 4.73 8.60 6.29
CA ILE A 152 3.85 7.59 6.91
C ILE A 152 3.91 7.60 8.44
N PRO A 153 5.08 7.61 9.11
CA PRO A 153 5.13 7.55 10.57
C PRO A 153 4.38 8.70 11.24
N PHE A 154 4.35 9.88 10.61
CA PHE A 154 3.59 11.01 11.10
C PHE A 154 2.08 10.76 11.01
N GLY A 155 1.58 10.29 9.86
CA GLY A 155 0.16 9.94 9.72
C GLY A 155 -0.25 8.80 10.65
N THR A 156 0.61 7.80 10.83
CA THR A 156 0.39 6.69 11.75
C THR A 156 0.39 7.16 13.21
N PHE A 157 1.28 8.09 13.58
CA PHE A 157 1.28 8.73 14.90
C PHE A 157 -0.04 9.44 15.19
N VAL A 158 -0.47 10.34 14.29
CA VAL A 158 -1.74 11.08 14.45
C VAL A 158 -2.92 10.11 14.52
N GLY A 159 -2.95 9.08 13.67
CA GLY A 159 -3.99 8.04 13.71
C GLY A 159 -4.06 7.31 15.05
N GLY A 160 -2.90 7.01 15.66
CA GLY A 160 -2.85 6.37 16.98
C GLY A 160 -3.40 7.27 18.09
N LEU A 161 -3.10 8.58 18.03
CA LEU A 161 -3.65 9.55 18.98
C LEU A 161 -5.16 9.71 18.84
N VAL A 162 -5.67 9.77 17.61
CA VAL A 162 -7.11 9.87 17.33
C VAL A 162 -7.85 8.61 17.81
N MET A 163 -7.20 7.44 17.76
CA MET A 163 -7.72 6.19 18.33
C MET A 163 -7.64 6.13 19.86
N GLY A 164 -7.11 7.16 20.54
CA GLY A 164 -7.01 7.22 22.00
C GLY A 164 -5.88 6.36 22.59
N ILE A 165 -4.90 5.95 21.77
CA ILE A 165 -3.77 5.13 22.24
C ILE A 165 -2.81 6.01 23.04
N PRO A 166 -2.31 5.54 24.21
CA PRO A 166 -1.32 6.28 24.98
C PRO A 166 -0.10 6.65 24.15
N VAL A 167 0.32 7.92 24.21
CA VAL A 167 1.42 8.48 23.40
C VAL A 167 2.70 7.64 23.50
N GLY A 168 3.05 7.18 24.70
CA GLY A 168 4.23 6.34 24.91
C GLY A 168 4.17 5.00 24.15
N THR A 169 2.99 4.38 24.07
CA THR A 169 2.77 3.14 23.31
C THR A 169 2.90 3.37 21.81
N VAL A 170 2.34 4.47 21.32
CA VAL A 170 2.45 4.88 19.90
C VAL A 170 3.92 5.12 19.55
N LEU A 171 4.63 5.95 20.32
CA LEU A 171 6.03 6.28 20.07
C LEU A 171 6.93 5.03 20.10
N LYS A 172 6.70 4.13 21.06
CA LYS A 172 7.45 2.87 21.15
C LYS A 172 7.31 2.04 19.88
N ASN A 173 6.09 1.84 19.39
CA ASN A 173 5.83 1.03 18.20
C ASN A 173 6.19 1.74 16.87
N LEU A 174 6.37 3.05 16.89
CA LEU A 174 6.85 3.82 15.75
C LEU A 174 8.38 3.86 15.63
N ILE A 175 9.15 3.30 16.57
CA ILE A 175 10.62 3.33 16.52
C ILE A 175 11.15 2.85 15.16
N ILE A 176 10.69 1.68 14.69
CA ILE A 176 11.13 1.12 13.41
C ILE A 176 10.64 1.95 12.21
N PRO A 177 9.35 2.30 12.09
CA PRO A 177 8.87 3.20 11.03
C PRO A 177 9.61 4.55 10.95
N VAL A 178 9.88 5.18 12.11
CA VAL A 178 10.60 6.46 12.18
C VAL A 178 12.07 6.29 11.77
N LEU A 179 12.71 5.19 12.17
CA LEU A 179 14.07 4.87 11.74
C LEU A 179 14.15 4.73 10.22
N PHE A 180 13.24 3.96 9.62
CA PHE A 180 13.16 3.80 8.15
C PHE A 180 12.91 5.13 7.44
N SER A 181 11.94 5.92 7.90
CA SER A 181 11.66 7.25 7.33
C SER A 181 12.88 8.18 7.43
N THR A 182 13.55 8.20 8.58
CA THR A 182 14.76 9.03 8.79
C THR A 182 15.87 8.63 7.83
N ILE A 183 16.11 7.32 7.64
CA ILE A 183 17.09 6.82 6.67
C ILE A 183 16.72 7.28 5.25
N ILE A 184 15.45 7.15 4.85
CA ILE A 184 14.97 7.58 3.54
C ILE A 184 15.20 9.09 3.34
N ILE A 185 14.85 9.91 4.33
CA ILE A 185 15.04 11.37 4.29
C ILE A 185 16.52 11.72 4.14
N LEU A 186 17.39 11.10 4.94
CA LEU A 186 18.84 11.34 4.88
C LEU A 186 19.43 10.91 3.53
N CYS A 187 19.04 9.74 3.03
CA CYS A 187 19.48 9.23 1.72
C CYS A 187 18.98 10.10 0.57
N LEU A 188 17.75 10.62 0.63
CA LEU A 188 17.24 11.56 -0.36
C LEU A 188 17.93 12.92 -0.31
N ALA A 189 18.26 13.41 0.89
CA ALA A 189 18.96 14.68 1.07
C ALA A 189 20.42 14.62 0.58
N LYS A 190 21.14 13.52 0.87
CA LYS A 190 22.57 13.38 0.51
C LYS A 190 22.78 12.81 -0.90
N TRP A 191 21.98 11.84 -1.33
CA TRP A 191 22.21 11.09 -2.59
C TRP A 191 20.91 10.84 -3.37
N PRO A 192 20.17 11.88 -3.79
CA PRO A 192 18.83 11.73 -4.38
C PRO A 192 18.81 10.80 -5.59
N LYS A 193 19.78 10.92 -6.51
CA LYS A 193 19.86 10.08 -7.72
C LYS A 193 20.10 8.60 -7.38
N LYS A 194 20.98 8.31 -6.41
CA LYS A 194 21.27 6.93 -6.00
C LYS A 194 20.06 6.32 -5.29
N THR A 195 19.43 7.06 -4.38
CA THR A 195 18.25 6.62 -3.63
C THR A 195 17.09 6.29 -4.56
N ILE A 196 16.82 7.15 -5.55
CA ILE A 196 15.80 6.86 -6.59
C ILE A 196 16.18 5.61 -7.39
N GLY A 197 17.46 5.42 -7.73
CA GLY A 197 17.94 4.23 -8.42
C GLY A 197 17.74 2.93 -7.62
N VAL A 198 18.06 2.94 -6.33
CA VAL A 198 17.83 1.81 -5.41
C VAL A 198 16.34 1.50 -5.31
N PHE A 199 15.51 2.53 -5.11
CA PHE A 199 14.07 2.34 -5.04
C PHE A 199 13.50 1.80 -6.36
N LYS A 200 13.99 2.27 -7.51
CA LYS A 200 13.59 1.72 -8.81
C LYS A 200 13.93 0.22 -8.93
N ALA A 201 15.09 -0.20 -8.44
CA ALA A 201 15.45 -1.62 -8.42
C ALA A 201 14.52 -2.43 -7.50
N PHE A 202 14.26 -1.92 -6.30
CA PHE A 202 13.29 -2.51 -5.36
C PHE A 202 11.89 -2.63 -5.98
N SER A 203 11.43 -1.57 -6.64
CA SER A 203 10.08 -1.52 -7.21
C SER A 203 9.93 -2.52 -8.37
N ILE A 204 10.97 -2.72 -9.18
CA ILE A 204 11.02 -3.78 -10.21
C ILE A 204 11.00 -5.17 -9.57
N PHE A 205 11.73 -5.36 -8.46
CA PHE A 205 11.73 -6.62 -7.72
C PHE A 205 10.33 -6.97 -7.18
N VAL A 206 9.61 -6.02 -6.57
CA VAL A 206 8.23 -6.26 -6.10
C VAL A 206 7.31 -6.62 -7.27
N ASN A 207 7.45 -5.96 -8.43
CA ASN A 207 6.67 -6.31 -9.61
C ASN A 207 7.01 -7.72 -10.15
N ALA A 208 8.27 -8.15 -10.07
CA ALA A 208 8.67 -9.51 -10.41
C ALA A 208 8.05 -10.54 -9.46
N LEU A 209 8.00 -10.25 -8.15
CA LEU A 209 7.29 -11.08 -7.18
C LEU A 209 5.81 -11.21 -7.52
N ALA A 210 5.14 -10.11 -7.87
CA ALA A 210 3.73 -10.15 -8.30
C ALA A 210 3.54 -11.10 -9.50
N MET A 211 4.38 -10.99 -10.54
CA MET A 211 4.28 -11.87 -11.71
C MET A 211 4.57 -13.33 -11.37
N LEU A 212 5.53 -13.62 -10.49
CA LEU A 212 5.81 -14.98 -10.03
C LEU A 212 4.64 -15.55 -9.22
N GLY A 213 4.07 -14.76 -8.32
CA GLY A 213 2.90 -15.15 -7.55
C GLY A 213 1.70 -15.45 -8.44
N LEU A 214 1.50 -14.65 -9.50
CA LEU A 214 0.46 -14.93 -10.48
C LEU A 214 0.72 -16.25 -11.21
N ALA A 215 1.96 -16.51 -11.61
CA ALA A 215 2.33 -17.76 -12.28
C ALA A 215 2.14 -19.00 -11.38
N LEU A 216 2.30 -18.86 -10.07
CA LEU A 216 2.02 -19.92 -9.09
C LEU A 216 0.53 -20.11 -8.80
N ALA A 217 -0.27 -19.05 -8.97
CA ALA A 217 -1.71 -19.06 -8.74
C ALA A 217 -2.52 -19.64 -9.91
N MET A 218 -1.93 -19.68 -11.11
CA MET A 218 -2.52 -20.23 -12.34
C MET A 218 -2.20 -21.70 -12.51
#